data_AF-A0A2N8ZJR0-F1
#
_entry.id   AF-A0A2N8ZJR0-F1
#
_cell.length_a   1.000
_cell.length_b   1.000
_cell.length_c   1.000
_cell.angle_alpha   90.00
_cell.angle_beta   90.00
_cell.angle_gamma   90.00
#
_symmetry.space_group_name_H-M   'P 1'
#
loop_
_entity.id
_entity.type
_entity.pdbx_description
1 polymer ?
#
loop_
_entity_poly.entity_id
_entity_poly.type
_entity_poly.pdbx_seq_one_letter_code
_entity_poly.pdbx_strand_id
1 'polypeptide(L)'
;MIRNFSVFVLSFLLVLSLPAHSTTQEPVTGSAAHNYPQELAEQALVNINVTLELDGIERSIHKTSESLSEVAMSLDAIANSTSLTLEQQGALDDTVININRLIEVSQTSMEMLPSTIETSARAINLASQDFLADLELKVLIVLVAALLLLVIAVFCVYWFLLRPMQGTLVKVTHNMSSMASAVKTTSEALESTTIQQKNIMDALSDKEQALSDK
;
A
#
# COMPACT_ATOMS: atom_id res chain seq x y z
N MET A 1 27.03 -23.98 -1.91
CA MET A 1 25.55 -24.03 -1.89
C MET A 1 24.92 -23.00 -0.94
N ILE A 2 25.54 -22.70 0.22
CA ILE A 2 25.09 -21.67 1.19
C ILE A 2 25.11 -20.24 0.63
N ARG A 3 26.03 -19.92 -0.31
CA ARG A 3 26.13 -18.59 -0.93
C ARG A 3 24.91 -18.22 -1.79
N ASN A 4 24.26 -19.20 -2.43
CA ASN A 4 23.07 -18.95 -3.25
C ASN A 4 21.81 -18.82 -2.39
N PHE A 5 21.79 -19.47 -1.22
CA PHE A 5 20.72 -19.35 -0.22
C PHE A 5 20.71 -17.95 0.41
N SER A 6 21.89 -17.38 0.72
CA SER A 6 22.02 -16.02 1.25
C SER A 6 21.63 -14.95 0.21
N VAL A 7 21.98 -15.13 -1.07
CA VAL A 7 21.63 -14.19 -2.14
C VAL A 7 20.13 -14.19 -2.44
N PHE A 8 19.46 -15.35 -2.40
CA PHE A 8 18.01 -15.41 -2.63
C PHE A 8 17.20 -14.80 -1.47
N VAL A 9 17.64 -15.01 -0.23
CA VAL A 9 17.02 -14.41 0.95
C VAL A 9 17.29 -12.90 1.01
N LEU A 10 18.49 -12.43 0.68
CA LEU A 10 18.78 -10.99 0.60
C LEU A 10 18.00 -10.31 -0.53
N SER A 11 17.88 -10.94 -1.70
CA SER A 11 17.15 -10.36 -2.84
C SER A 11 15.65 -10.32 -2.59
N PHE A 12 15.10 -11.26 -1.82
CA PHE A 12 13.70 -11.26 -1.42
C PHE A 12 13.41 -10.22 -0.31
N LEU A 13 14.36 -10.01 0.61
CA LEU A 13 14.30 -8.93 1.62
C LEU A 13 14.44 -7.54 0.99
N LEU A 14 15.18 -7.42 -0.12
CA LEU A 14 15.37 -6.16 -0.86
C LEU A 14 14.14 -5.78 -1.70
N VAL A 15 13.39 -6.74 -2.22
CA VAL A 15 12.11 -6.48 -2.92
C VAL A 15 10.99 -6.12 -1.93
N LEU A 16 11.03 -6.66 -0.71
CA LEU A 16 10.07 -6.32 0.36
C LEU A 16 10.36 -4.96 1.04
N SER A 17 11.51 -4.34 0.76
CA SER A 17 11.92 -3.04 1.31
C SER A 17 11.85 -1.90 0.28
N LEU A 18 11.20 -2.09 -0.87
CA LEU A 18 10.77 -0.95 -1.68
C LEU A 18 9.64 -0.22 -0.94
N PRO A 19 9.80 1.08 -0.62
CA PRO A 19 8.70 1.87 -0.12
C PRO A 19 7.65 1.92 -1.22
N ALA A 20 6.42 1.51 -0.90
CA ALA A 20 5.25 1.92 -1.64
C ALA A 20 5.37 3.45 -1.84
N HIS A 21 5.53 3.89 -3.08
CA HIS A 21 5.50 5.31 -3.43
C HIS A 21 4.07 5.80 -3.17
N SER A 22 3.77 6.14 -1.92
CA SER A 22 2.77 7.15 -1.62
C SER A 22 3.38 8.49 -2.03
N THR A 23 2.82 9.12 -3.04
CA THR A 23 3.06 10.52 -3.36
C THR A 23 2.68 11.37 -2.15
N THR A 24 3.68 11.70 -1.33
CA THR A 24 3.53 12.61 -0.19
C THR A 24 3.76 14.02 -0.68
N GLN A 25 2.68 14.79 -0.72
CA GLN A 25 2.68 16.24 -0.79
C GLN A 25 3.38 16.80 0.46
N GLU A 26 4.35 17.68 0.27
CA GLU A 26 5.16 18.25 1.35
C GLU A 26 4.30 18.97 2.40
N PRO A 27 4.44 18.65 3.71
CA PRO A 27 3.97 19.51 4.77
C PRO A 27 5.06 20.54 5.11
N VAL A 28 4.69 21.81 5.03
CA VAL A 28 5.54 22.95 5.41
C VAL A 28 5.88 22.83 6.90
N THR A 29 7.17 22.80 7.22
CA THR A 29 7.70 22.68 8.58
C THR A 29 7.30 23.88 9.44
N GLY A 30 6.46 23.64 10.45
CA GLY A 30 6.15 24.55 11.54
C GLY A 30 6.28 23.83 12.87
N SER A 31 7.34 24.14 13.61
CA SER A 31 7.66 23.63 14.93
C SER A 31 6.64 24.04 15.99
N ALA A 32 6.01 23.08 16.68
CA ALA A 32 5.77 23.10 18.13
C ALA A 32 5.17 21.77 18.59
N ALA A 33 5.79 21.17 19.60
CA ALA A 33 5.26 20.03 20.33
C ALA A 33 3.91 20.37 20.98
N HIS A 34 2.87 19.58 20.71
CA HIS A 34 1.71 19.50 21.59
C HIS A 34 1.15 18.08 21.63
N ASN A 35 1.14 17.55 22.85
CA ASN A 35 0.68 16.22 23.21
C ASN A 35 -0.86 16.25 23.28
N TYR A 36 -1.55 15.55 22.39
CA TYR A 36 -3.01 15.39 22.46
C TYR A 36 -3.37 13.91 22.65
N PRO A 37 -4.22 13.57 23.64
CA PRO A 37 -4.72 12.21 23.80
C PRO A 37 -5.61 11.81 22.62
N GLN A 38 -5.28 10.64 22.09
CA GLN A 38 -5.83 9.97 20.92
C GLN A 38 -7.20 9.34 21.24
N GLU A 39 -8.26 10.15 21.34
CA GLU A 39 -9.66 9.68 21.47
C GLU A 39 -10.69 10.64 20.83
N LEU A 40 -10.30 11.35 19.76
CA LEU A 40 -11.20 12.23 18.99
C LEU A 40 -10.98 12.15 17.47
N ALA A 41 -10.39 11.06 16.98
CA ALA A 41 -10.01 10.92 15.57
C ALA A 41 -11.08 10.24 14.67
N GLU A 42 -12.26 9.89 15.20
CA GLU A 42 -13.33 9.23 14.42
C GLU A 42 -14.62 10.06 14.24
N GLN A 43 -14.73 11.27 14.79
CA GLN A 43 -15.95 12.09 14.70
C GLN A 43 -15.74 13.53 14.23
N ALA A 44 -14.64 13.83 13.54
CA ALA A 44 -14.32 15.20 13.11
C ALA A 44 -13.74 15.26 11.70
N LEU A 45 -14.37 14.59 10.76
CA LEU A 45 -14.24 14.96 9.34
C LEU A 45 -15.57 15.59 8.93
N VAL A 46 -15.65 16.91 9.10
CA VAL A 46 -16.75 17.79 8.66
C VAL A 46 -18.03 17.71 9.51
N ASN A 47 -17.92 17.90 10.83
CA ASN A 47 -19.01 18.53 11.58
C ASN A 47 -18.86 20.05 11.45
N ILE A 48 -19.04 20.58 10.23
CA ILE A 48 -19.33 22.00 10.07
C ILE A 48 -20.65 22.17 10.79
N ASN A 49 -20.71 23.05 11.79
CA ASN A 49 -21.95 23.36 12.49
C ASN A 49 -22.82 24.23 11.56
N VAL A 50 -23.25 23.62 10.44
CA VAL A 50 -23.89 24.29 9.30
C VAL A 50 -25.12 25.05 9.75
N THR A 51 -25.81 24.57 10.80
CA THR A 51 -26.98 25.22 11.38
C THR A 51 -26.69 26.64 11.90
N LEU A 52 -25.52 26.88 12.52
CA LEU A 52 -25.18 28.21 13.04
C LEU A 52 -24.68 29.15 11.94
N GLU A 53 -23.96 28.63 10.95
CA GLU A 53 -23.56 29.42 9.77
C GLU A 53 -24.75 29.77 8.88
N LEU A 54 -25.73 28.87 8.71
CA LEU A 54 -26.92 29.14 7.91
C LEU A 54 -27.79 30.23 8.54
N ASP A 55 -27.99 30.20 9.87
CA ASP A 55 -28.71 31.25 10.61
C ASP A 55 -28.00 32.62 10.50
N GLY A 56 -26.66 32.62 10.55
CA GLY A 56 -25.86 33.82 10.34
C GLY A 56 -25.99 34.40 8.92
N ILE A 57 -26.02 33.53 7.90
CA ILE A 57 -26.22 33.92 6.49
C ILE A 57 -27.65 34.42 6.26
N GLU A 58 -28.66 33.74 6.80
CA GLU A 58 -30.07 34.14 6.75
C GLU A 58 -30.28 35.54 7.32
N ARG A 59 -29.76 35.79 8.53
CA ARG A 59 -29.86 37.10 9.19
C ARG A 59 -29.13 38.20 8.43
N SER A 60 -28.00 37.88 7.80
CA SER A 60 -27.23 38.85 7.01
C SER A 60 -27.97 39.22 5.73
N ILE A 61 -28.51 38.24 5.00
CA ILE A 61 -29.31 38.47 3.79
C ILE A 61 -30.61 39.21 4.11
N HIS A 62 -31.27 38.91 5.22
CA HIS A 62 -32.46 39.64 5.65
C HIS A 62 -32.16 41.13 5.89
N LYS A 63 -31.08 41.44 6.62
CA LYS A 63 -30.64 42.83 6.83
C LYS A 63 -30.26 43.53 5.52
N THR A 64 -29.57 42.83 4.62
CA THR A 64 -29.23 43.37 3.30
C THR A 64 -30.48 43.65 2.47
N SER A 65 -31.49 42.78 2.52
CA SER A 65 -32.78 42.96 1.85
C SER A 65 -33.52 44.21 2.38
N GLU A 66 -33.52 44.40 3.70
CA GLU A 66 -34.12 45.58 4.35
C GLU A 66 -33.42 46.87 3.91
N SER A 67 -32.09 46.91 3.98
CA SER A 67 -31.31 48.08 3.52
C SER A 67 -31.49 48.37 2.03
N LEU A 68 -31.54 47.33 1.18
CA LEU A 68 -31.79 47.49 -0.25
C LEU A 68 -33.21 48.02 -0.53
N SER A 69 -34.20 47.60 0.25
CA SER A 69 -35.56 48.14 0.17
C SER A 69 -35.60 49.63 0.55
N GLU A 70 -34.91 50.03 1.62
CA GLU A 70 -34.81 51.44 2.02
C GLU A 70 -34.12 52.30 0.95
N VAL A 71 -33.07 51.76 0.31
CA VAL A 71 -32.40 52.41 -0.83
C VAL A 71 -33.37 52.56 -2.00
N ALA A 72 -34.10 51.52 -2.38
CA ALA A 72 -35.09 51.58 -3.45
C ALA A 72 -36.18 52.63 -3.18
N MET A 73 -36.71 52.69 -1.95
CA MET A 73 -37.69 53.71 -1.54
C MET A 73 -37.12 55.14 -1.58
N SER A 74 -35.86 55.31 -1.16
CA SER A 74 -35.19 56.61 -1.21
C SER A 74 -34.95 57.06 -2.65
N LEU A 75 -34.58 56.14 -3.54
CA LEU A 75 -34.41 56.40 -4.97
C LEU A 75 -35.73 56.76 -5.65
N ASP A 76 -36.83 56.08 -5.31
CA ASP A 76 -38.17 56.41 -5.79
C ASP A 76 -38.62 57.82 -5.32
N ALA A 77 -38.33 58.18 -4.07
CA ALA A 77 -38.61 59.51 -3.55
C ALA A 77 -37.78 60.62 -4.24
N ILE A 78 -36.53 60.31 -4.63
CA ILE A 78 -35.69 61.22 -5.42
C ILE A 78 -36.24 61.37 -6.84
N ALA A 79 -36.70 60.27 -7.46
CA ALA A 79 -37.32 60.25 -8.77
C ALA A 79 -38.54 61.17 -8.86
N ASN A 80 -39.33 61.24 -7.78
CA ASN A 80 -40.57 62.02 -7.70
C ASN A 80 -40.38 63.47 -7.20
N SER A 81 -39.25 63.80 -6.56
CA SER A 81 -39.05 65.13 -5.93
C SER A 81 -38.11 66.07 -6.70
N THR A 82 -37.33 65.55 -7.65
CA THR A 82 -36.29 66.32 -8.37
C THR A 82 -36.68 66.54 -9.84
N SER A 83 -36.31 67.69 -10.41
CA SER A 83 -36.35 67.91 -11.87
C SER A 83 -35.23 67.12 -12.56
N LEU A 84 -35.39 65.81 -12.63
CA LEU A 84 -34.49 64.91 -13.35
C LEU A 84 -34.69 65.04 -14.86
N THR A 85 -33.62 64.84 -15.63
CA THR A 85 -33.78 64.64 -17.08
C THR A 85 -34.41 63.27 -17.36
N LEU A 86 -35.01 63.10 -18.55
CA LEU A 86 -35.61 61.83 -18.96
C LEU A 86 -34.64 60.63 -18.86
N GLU A 87 -33.37 60.83 -19.19
CA GLU A 87 -32.33 59.79 -19.06
C GLU A 87 -32.04 59.44 -17.60
N GLN A 88 -32.01 60.43 -16.70
CA GLN A 88 -31.77 60.19 -15.28
C GLN A 88 -32.94 59.46 -14.61
N GLN A 89 -34.17 59.77 -15.03
CA GLN A 89 -35.35 59.10 -14.52
C GLN A 89 -35.40 57.63 -14.98
N GLY A 90 -35.08 57.36 -16.25
CA GLY A 90 -34.98 55.99 -16.77
C GLY A 90 -33.90 55.15 -16.08
N ALA A 91 -32.69 55.71 -15.91
CA ALA A 91 -31.60 55.01 -15.22
C ALA A 91 -31.92 54.71 -13.74
N LEU A 92 -32.70 55.58 -13.10
CA LEU A 92 -33.13 55.41 -11.71
C LEU A 92 -34.21 54.34 -11.58
N ASP A 93 -35.18 54.31 -12.49
CA ASP A 93 -36.20 53.27 -12.58
C ASP A 93 -35.56 51.88 -12.81
N ASP A 94 -34.62 51.79 -13.75
CA ASP A 94 -33.84 50.58 -14.00
C ASP A 94 -33.07 50.12 -12.76
N THR A 95 -32.52 51.06 -11.99
CA THR A 95 -31.79 50.76 -10.75
C THR A 95 -32.72 50.20 -9.67
N VAL A 96 -33.91 50.77 -9.49
CA VAL A 96 -34.92 50.29 -8.55
C VAL A 96 -35.40 48.89 -8.95
N ILE A 97 -35.66 48.66 -10.24
CA ILE A 97 -36.03 47.33 -10.77
C ILE A 97 -34.93 46.30 -10.48
N ASN A 98 -33.67 46.65 -10.73
CA ASN A 98 -32.54 45.76 -10.50
C ASN A 98 -32.35 45.42 -9.01
N ILE A 99 -32.54 46.39 -8.11
CA ILE A 99 -32.48 46.18 -6.67
C ILE A 99 -33.59 45.22 -6.21
N ASN A 100 -34.83 45.45 -6.68
CA ASN A 100 -35.96 44.58 -6.35
C ASN A 100 -35.73 43.14 -6.82
N ARG A 101 -35.18 42.97 -8.03
CA ARG A 101 -34.83 41.64 -8.56
C ARG A 101 -33.71 40.98 -7.77
N LEU A 102 -32.71 41.74 -7.32
CA LEU A 102 -31.63 41.21 -6.47
C LEU A 102 -32.17 40.73 -5.11
N ILE A 103 -33.10 41.47 -4.52
CA ILE A 103 -33.79 41.07 -3.29
C ILE A 103 -34.52 39.72 -3.49
N GLU A 104 -35.29 39.59 -4.56
CA GLU A 104 -36.04 38.38 -4.90
C GLU A 104 -35.12 37.16 -5.11
N VAL A 105 -34.05 37.33 -5.89
CA VAL A 105 -33.06 36.26 -6.14
C VAL A 105 -32.32 35.87 -4.86
N SER A 106 -32.00 36.83 -3.99
CA SER A 106 -31.34 36.58 -2.72
C SER A 106 -32.22 35.76 -1.76
N GLN A 107 -33.52 36.08 -1.67
CA GLN A 107 -34.48 35.32 -0.89
C GLN A 107 -34.66 33.90 -1.44
N THR A 108 -34.83 33.76 -2.75
CA THR A 108 -34.95 32.45 -3.41
C THR A 108 -33.70 31.57 -3.19
N SER A 109 -32.51 32.19 -3.21
CA SER A 109 -31.25 31.49 -2.95
C SER A 109 -31.15 30.97 -1.51
N MET A 110 -31.74 31.69 -0.53
CA MET A 110 -31.81 31.26 0.86
C MET A 110 -32.68 30.02 1.04
N GLU A 111 -33.81 29.96 0.34
CA GLU A 111 -34.73 28.81 0.41
C GLU A 111 -34.10 27.55 -0.19
N MET A 112 -33.24 27.70 -1.20
CA MET A 112 -32.56 26.58 -1.87
C MET A 112 -31.29 26.10 -1.16
N LEU A 113 -30.63 26.96 -0.38
CA LEU A 113 -29.42 26.64 0.38
C LEU A 113 -29.53 25.37 1.26
N PRO A 114 -30.53 25.21 2.14
CA PRO A 114 -30.63 24.04 3.01
C PRO A 114 -30.78 22.74 2.21
N SER A 115 -31.55 22.75 1.12
CA SER A 115 -31.73 21.57 0.25
C SER A 115 -30.44 21.16 -0.47
N THR A 116 -29.61 22.13 -0.85
CA THR A 116 -28.33 21.90 -1.54
C THR A 116 -27.27 21.35 -0.58
N ILE A 117 -27.28 21.84 0.66
CA ILE A 117 -26.42 21.37 1.74
C ILE A 117 -26.79 19.94 2.13
N GLU A 118 -28.08 19.64 2.28
CA GLU A 118 -28.55 18.29 2.60
C GLU A 118 -28.17 17.29 1.49
N THR A 119 -28.31 17.69 0.22
CA THR A 119 -27.89 16.87 -0.93
C THR A 119 -26.38 16.62 -0.92
N SER A 120 -25.58 17.65 -0.64
CA SER A 120 -24.12 17.54 -0.55
C SER A 120 -23.68 16.65 0.61
N ALA A 121 -24.31 16.81 1.79
CA ALA A 121 -24.03 15.99 2.96
C ALA A 121 -24.34 14.50 2.71
N ARG A 122 -25.44 14.21 2.02
CA ARG A 122 -25.79 12.83 1.62
C ARG A 122 -24.80 12.26 0.62
N ALA A 123 -24.41 13.03 -0.41
CA ALA A 123 -23.43 12.60 -1.40
C ALA A 123 -22.05 12.33 -0.78
N ILE A 124 -21.60 13.16 0.16
CA ILE A 124 -20.35 12.96 0.91
C ILE A 124 -20.43 11.69 1.77
N ASN A 125 -21.54 11.47 2.48
CA ASN A 125 -21.70 10.25 3.29
C ASN A 125 -21.68 8.99 2.43
N LEU A 126 -22.38 9.00 1.28
CA LEU A 126 -22.40 7.86 0.35
C LEU A 126 -21.01 7.59 -0.25
N ALA A 127 -20.32 8.64 -0.72
CA ALA A 127 -18.98 8.50 -1.29
C ALA A 127 -17.95 8.05 -0.25
N SER A 128 -18.06 8.53 0.99
CA SER A 128 -17.17 8.14 2.10
C SER A 128 -17.38 6.68 2.48
N GLN A 129 -18.63 6.21 2.55
CA GLN A 129 -18.93 4.83 2.90
C GLN A 129 -18.46 3.84 1.81
N ASP A 130 -18.62 4.21 0.54
CA ASP A 130 -18.14 3.41 -0.60
C ASP A 130 -16.60 3.36 -0.65
N PHE A 131 -15.93 4.49 -0.39
CA PHE A 131 -14.47 4.56 -0.33
C PHE A 131 -13.89 3.76 0.83
N LEU A 132 -14.49 3.85 2.03
CA LEU A 132 -14.04 3.07 3.19
C LEU A 132 -14.21 1.56 2.95
N ALA A 133 -15.31 1.14 2.34
CA ALA A 133 -15.55 -0.26 2.01
C ALA A 133 -14.53 -0.79 0.97
N ASP A 134 -14.22 -0.01 -0.08
CA ASP A 134 -13.21 -0.40 -1.08
C ASP A 134 -11.80 -0.47 -0.47
N LEU A 135 -11.48 0.46 0.43
CA LEU A 135 -10.17 0.52 1.10
C LEU A 135 -10.00 -0.64 2.08
N GLU A 136 -11.00 -0.92 2.93
CA GLU A 136 -10.99 -2.04 3.87
C GLU A 136 -10.81 -3.38 3.13
N LEU A 137 -11.58 -3.59 2.06
CA LEU A 137 -11.52 -4.81 1.27
C LEU A 137 -10.16 -4.98 0.58
N LYS A 138 -9.59 -3.92 -0.01
CA LYS A 138 -8.25 -3.97 -0.62
C LYS A 138 -7.16 -4.28 0.41
N VAL A 139 -7.19 -3.62 1.57
CA VAL A 139 -6.21 -3.86 2.64
C VAL A 139 -6.30 -5.30 3.14
N LEU A 140 -7.52 -5.82 3.33
CA LEU A 140 -7.76 -7.20 3.74
C LEU A 140 -7.24 -8.22 2.70
N ILE A 141 -7.50 -7.99 1.41
CA ILE A 141 -6.97 -8.85 0.32
C ILE A 141 -5.45 -8.85 0.31
N VAL A 142 -4.81 -7.67 0.44
CA VAL A 142 -3.34 -7.57 0.45
C VAL A 142 -2.75 -8.31 1.63
N LEU A 143 -3.36 -8.20 2.82
CA LEU A 143 -2.91 -8.91 4.02
C LEU A 143 -3.03 -10.43 3.87
N VAL A 144 -4.16 -10.92 3.34
CA VAL A 144 -4.37 -12.35 3.07
C VAL A 144 -3.39 -12.85 2.01
N ALA A 145 -3.17 -12.08 0.94
CA ALA A 145 -2.21 -12.43 -0.11
C ALA A 145 -0.78 -12.52 0.43
N ALA A 146 -0.37 -11.60 1.31
CA ALA A 146 0.94 -11.63 1.96
C ALA A 146 1.13 -12.88 2.84
N LEU A 147 0.10 -13.28 3.60
CA LEU A 147 0.11 -14.53 4.38
C LEU A 147 0.20 -15.76 3.49
N LEU A 148 -0.58 -15.80 2.41
CA LEU A 148 -0.55 -16.92 1.44
C LEU A 148 0.83 -17.06 0.80
N LEU A 149 1.46 -15.94 0.43
CA LEU A 149 2.79 -15.91 -0.15
C LEU A 149 3.83 -16.49 0.82
N LEU A 150 3.73 -16.17 2.11
CA LEU A 150 4.60 -16.75 3.15
C LEU A 150 4.45 -18.28 3.22
N VAL A 151 3.21 -18.78 3.23
CA VAL A 151 2.95 -20.23 3.26
C VAL A 151 3.49 -20.92 2.00
N ILE A 152 3.30 -20.32 0.82
CA ILE A 152 3.85 -20.83 -0.45
C ILE A 152 5.38 -20.87 -0.40
N ALA A 153 6.03 -19.83 0.13
CA ALA A 153 7.48 -19.79 0.26
C ALA A 153 7.99 -20.94 1.15
N VAL A 154 7.33 -21.18 2.30
CA VAL A 154 7.66 -22.32 3.19
C VAL A 154 7.45 -23.65 2.46
N PHE A 155 6.35 -23.80 1.71
CA PHE A 155 6.07 -25.01 0.94
C PHE A 155 7.11 -25.25 -0.16
N CYS A 156 7.51 -24.21 -0.88
CA CYS A 156 8.57 -24.28 -1.89
C CYS A 156 9.90 -24.74 -1.29
N VAL A 157 10.29 -24.20 -0.13
CA VAL A 157 11.50 -24.63 0.57
C VAL A 157 11.37 -26.10 1.00
N TYR A 158 10.23 -26.50 1.57
CA TYR A 158 9.99 -27.89 1.96
C TYR A 158 10.17 -28.84 0.77
N TRP A 159 9.52 -28.53 -0.35
CA TRP A 159 9.55 -29.36 -1.54
C TRP A 159 10.93 -29.41 -2.18
N PHE A 160 11.64 -28.29 -2.20
CA PHE A 160 12.91 -28.16 -2.90
C PHE A 160 14.13 -28.57 -2.06
N LEU A 161 14.09 -28.49 -0.72
CA LEU A 161 15.23 -28.90 0.11
C LEU A 161 15.08 -30.32 0.68
N LEU A 162 13.95 -30.67 1.28
CA LEU A 162 13.83 -31.95 1.98
C LEU A 162 13.76 -33.13 1.00
N ARG A 163 13.06 -32.95 -0.13
CA ARG A 163 12.86 -34.02 -1.11
C ARG A 163 14.17 -34.46 -1.81
N PRO A 164 15.05 -33.57 -2.30
CA PRO A 164 16.32 -34.01 -2.91
C PRO A 164 17.38 -34.46 -1.90
N MET A 165 17.31 -34.04 -0.63
CA MET A 165 18.20 -34.56 0.43
C MET A 165 17.99 -36.07 0.64
N GLN A 166 16.74 -36.53 0.64
CA GLN A 166 16.42 -37.97 0.74
C GLN A 166 16.99 -38.75 -0.46
N GLY A 167 16.88 -38.22 -1.68
CA GLY A 167 17.42 -38.86 -2.88
C GLY A 167 18.95 -38.88 -2.95
N THR A 168 19.61 -37.87 -2.37
CA THR A 168 21.08 -37.76 -2.38
C THR A 168 21.72 -38.67 -1.33
N LEU A 169 21.14 -38.76 -0.13
CA LEU A 169 21.63 -39.67 0.92
C LEU A 169 21.59 -41.13 0.46
N VAL A 170 20.48 -41.57 -0.16
CA VAL A 170 20.33 -42.95 -0.64
C VAL A 170 21.36 -43.30 -1.72
N LYS A 171 21.67 -42.37 -2.63
CA LYS A 171 22.70 -42.59 -3.68
C LYS A 171 24.12 -42.69 -3.12
N VAL A 172 24.47 -41.89 -2.12
CA VAL A 172 25.79 -41.96 -1.48
C VAL A 172 25.93 -43.27 -0.70
N THR A 173 24.90 -43.68 0.05
CA THR A 173 24.91 -44.96 0.77
C THR A 173 25.03 -46.16 -0.18
N HIS A 174 24.30 -46.15 -1.30
CA HIS A 174 24.37 -47.24 -2.29
C HIS A 174 25.75 -47.31 -2.98
N ASN A 175 26.32 -46.16 -3.35
CA ASN A 175 27.66 -46.12 -3.95
C ASN A 175 28.77 -46.48 -2.95
N MET A 176 28.64 -46.11 -1.67
CA MET A 176 29.61 -46.47 -0.62
C MET A 176 29.57 -47.96 -0.30
N SER A 177 28.39 -48.59 -0.30
CA SER A 177 28.26 -50.05 -0.18
C SER A 177 28.95 -50.79 -1.35
N SER A 178 28.79 -50.28 -2.58
CA SER A 178 29.49 -50.82 -3.75
C SER A 178 31.01 -50.61 -3.68
N MET A 179 31.47 -49.47 -3.17
CA MET A 179 32.89 -49.19 -2.98
C MET A 179 33.51 -50.04 -1.89
N ALA A 180 32.82 -50.26 -0.77
CA ALA A 180 33.27 -51.16 0.29
C ALA A 180 33.43 -52.60 -0.23
N SER A 181 32.51 -53.05 -1.08
CA SER A 181 32.60 -54.35 -1.74
C SER A 181 33.79 -54.44 -2.70
N ALA A 182 34.03 -53.39 -3.51
CA ALA A 182 35.16 -53.35 -4.43
C ALA A 182 36.52 -53.28 -3.70
N VAL A 183 36.59 -52.55 -2.58
CA VAL A 183 37.78 -52.51 -1.71
C VAL A 183 38.03 -53.90 -1.10
N LYS A 184 36.99 -54.60 -0.61
CA LYS A 184 37.13 -55.98 -0.12
C LYS A 184 37.70 -56.91 -1.19
N THR A 185 37.15 -56.89 -2.40
CA THR A 185 37.64 -57.70 -3.52
C THR A 185 39.06 -57.32 -3.95
N THR A 186 39.41 -56.03 -3.90
CA THR A 186 40.78 -55.58 -4.21
C THR A 186 41.78 -56.02 -3.14
N SER A 187 41.41 -55.97 -1.86
CA SER A 187 42.24 -56.48 -0.77
C SER A 187 42.46 -57.99 -0.88
N GLU A 188 41.41 -58.77 -1.20
CA GLU A 188 41.51 -60.21 -1.44
C GLU A 188 42.41 -60.54 -2.65
N ALA A 189 42.29 -59.77 -3.74
CA ALA A 189 43.14 -59.92 -4.92
C ALA A 189 44.61 -59.51 -4.64
N LEU A 190 44.82 -58.49 -3.82
CA LEU A 190 46.15 -58.03 -3.41
C LEU A 190 46.83 -59.06 -2.49
N GLU A 191 46.09 -59.64 -1.55
CA GLU A 191 46.57 -60.71 -0.68
C GLU A 191 46.97 -61.94 -1.51
N SER A 192 46.11 -62.36 -2.44
CA SER A 192 46.43 -63.47 -3.37
C SER A 192 47.66 -63.17 -4.24
N THR A 193 47.83 -61.92 -4.70
CA THR A 193 48.99 -61.52 -5.52
C THR A 193 50.27 -61.52 -4.70
N THR A 194 50.22 -61.06 -3.45
CA THR A 194 51.36 -61.04 -2.54
C THR A 194 51.84 -62.46 -2.23
N ILE A 195 50.91 -63.39 -2.00
CA ILE A 195 51.23 -64.82 -1.80
C ILE A 195 51.88 -65.40 -3.06
N GLN A 196 51.37 -65.11 -4.25
CA GLN A 196 51.98 -65.58 -5.50
C GLN A 196 53.38 -65.00 -5.72
N GLN A 197 53.59 -63.71 -5.43
CA GLN A 197 54.92 -63.08 -5.52
C GLN A 197 55.91 -63.70 -4.54
N LYS A 198 55.48 -64.01 -3.32
CA LYS A 198 56.31 -64.73 -2.34
C LYS A 198 56.72 -66.10 -2.85
N ASN A 199 55.77 -66.89 -3.37
CA ASN A 199 56.05 -68.23 -3.88
C ASN A 199 57.00 -68.21 -5.09
N ILE A 200 56.87 -67.21 -5.98
CA ILE A 200 57.79 -67.04 -7.12
C ILE A 200 59.19 -66.65 -6.62
N MET A 201 59.30 -65.75 -5.64
CA MET A 201 60.57 -65.35 -5.06
C MET A 201 61.28 -66.52 -4.39
N ASP A 202 60.55 -67.30 -3.60
CA ASP A 202 61.07 -68.49 -2.93
C ASP A 202 61.55 -69.52 -3.98
N ALA A 203 60.77 -69.75 -5.05
CA ALA A 203 61.17 -70.64 -6.15
C ALA A 203 62.38 -70.14 -6.97
N LEU A 204 62.56 -68.82 -7.10
CA LEU A 204 63.73 -68.24 -7.76
C LEU A 204 64.97 -68.35 -6.87
N SER A 205 64.84 -68.09 -5.56
CA SER A 205 65.91 -68.23 -4.58
C SER A 205 66.42 -69.66 -4.49
N ASP A 206 65.50 -70.64 -4.43
CA ASP A 206 65.83 -72.06 -4.41
C ASP A 206 66.59 -72.49 -5.68
N LYS A 207 66.18 -71.94 -6.83
CA LYS A 207 66.83 -72.22 -8.12
C LYS A 207 68.20 -71.55 -8.25
N GLU A 208 68.40 -70.38 -7.64
CA GLU A 208 69.69 -69.69 -7.59
C GLU A 208 70.70 -70.43 -6.70
N GLN A 209 70.26 -70.93 -5.54
CA GLN A 209 71.10 -71.78 -4.67
C GLN A 209 71.49 -73.10 -5.35
N ALA A 210 70.56 -73.73 -6.08
CA ALA A 210 70.85 -74.96 -6.83
C ALA A 210 71.83 -74.75 -8.01
N LEU A 211 71.98 -73.53 -8.52
CA LEU A 211 72.95 -73.17 -9.55
C LEU A 211 74.33 -72.77 -9.00
N SER A 212 74.40 -72.33 -7.73
CA SER A 212 75.67 -71.98 -7.08
C SER A 212 76.43 -73.19 -6.51
N ASP A 213 75.77 -74.34 -6.37
CA ASP A 213 76.32 -75.56 -5.76
C ASP A 213 76.82 -76.58 -6.80
N LYS A 214 76.95 -76.16 -8.08
CA LYS A 214 77.31 -77.00 -9.23
C LYS A 214 78.50 -76.42 -9.99
#